data_AF-A0A498KVD1-F1
#
_entry.id   AF-A0A498KVD1-F1
#
_cell.length_a   1.000
_cell.length_b   1.000
_cell.length_c   1.000
_cell.angle_alpha   90.00
_cell.angle_beta   90.00
_cell.angle_gamma   90.00
#
_symmetry.space_group_name_H-M   'P 1'
#
loop_
_entity.id
_entity.type
_entity.pdbx_description
1 polymer ?
#
loop_
_entity_poly.entity_id
_entity_poly.type
_entity_poly.pdbx_seq_one_letter_code
_entity_poly.pdbx_strand_id
1 'polypeptide(L)' 'MDELGSRPAEGQRVRTTLDGEAVRGTVESVTYTPKKGNLIAKVSLDEPGPSGQSALAVAVEDLDEID' A
#
# COMPACT_ATOMS: atom_id res chain seq x y z
N MET A 1 16.21 -2.80 -20.01
CA MET A 1 15.53 -3.87 -19.26
C MET A 1 15.00 -3.19 -18.02
N ASP A 2 13.83 -2.58 -18.18
CA ASP A 2 13.16 -1.79 -17.15
C ASP A 2 12.31 -2.76 -16.33
N GLU A 3 12.97 -3.63 -15.58
CA GLU A 3 12.31 -4.56 -14.65
C GLU A 3 12.00 -3.85 -13.32
N LEU A 4 11.52 -2.61 -13.40
CA LEU A 4 10.85 -1.97 -12.28
C LEU A 4 9.48 -2.63 -12.18
N GLY A 5 9.43 -3.79 -11.52
CA GLY A 5 8.17 -4.37 -11.06
C GLY A 5 7.31 -3.24 -10.47
N SER A 6 6.12 -3.08 -11.04
CA SER A 6 5.24 -1.92 -10.92
C SER A 6 5.21 -1.39 -9.49
N ARG A 7 5.97 -0.31 -9.25
CA ARG A 7 5.81 0.44 -8.01
C ARG A 7 4.42 1.07 -8.09
N PRO A 8 3.55 0.90 -7.09
CA PRO A 8 2.24 1.48 -7.10
C PRO A 8 2.37 3.00 -7.23
N ALA A 9 1.63 3.57 -8.16
CA ALA A 9 1.60 5.00 -8.39
C ALA A 9 0.77 5.71 -7.31
N GLU A 10 1.07 6.98 -7.04
CA GLU A 10 0.22 7.83 -6.21
C GLU A 10 -1.16 7.97 -6.89
N GLY A 11 -2.22 7.78 -6.13
CA GLY A 11 -3.60 7.70 -6.62
C GLY A 11 -4.03 6.33 -7.14
N GLN A 12 -3.15 5.34 -7.17
CA GLN A 12 -3.47 3.99 -7.60
C GLN A 12 -4.31 3.26 -6.54
N ARG A 13 -5.32 2.52 -6.99
CA ARG A 13 -6.10 1.62 -6.14
C ARG A 13 -5.33 0.33 -5.90
N VAL A 14 -5.25 -0.06 -4.64
CA VAL A 14 -4.52 -1.25 -4.20
C VAL A 14 -5.33 -2.02 -3.18
N ARG A 15 -5.08 -3.32 -3.11
CA ARG A 15 -5.60 -4.20 -2.07
C ARG A 15 -4.45 -4.56 -1.14
N THR A 16 -4.73 -4.54 0.15
CA THR A 16 -3.79 -4.95 1.19
C THR A 16 -4.50 -5.83 2.20
N THR A 17 -3.75 -6.62 2.96
CA THR A 17 -4.30 -7.35 4.09
C THR A 17 -4.06 -6.57 5.37
N LEU A 18 -5.10 -6.31 6.15
CA LEU A 18 -5.04 -5.65 7.45
C LEU A 18 -5.67 -6.57 8.48
N ASP A 19 -4.89 -7.00 9.47
CA ASP A 19 -5.34 -7.92 10.53
C ASP A 19 -5.98 -9.22 10.00
N GLY A 20 -5.53 -9.70 8.83
CA GLY A 20 -6.04 -10.91 8.18
C GLY A 20 -7.28 -10.68 7.31
N GLU A 21 -7.77 -9.45 7.20
CA GLU A 21 -8.88 -9.08 6.33
C GLU A 21 -8.37 -8.31 5.10
N ALA A 22 -8.90 -8.65 3.92
CA ALA A 22 -8.55 -7.97 2.69
C ALA A 22 -9.25 -6.60 2.64
N VAL A 23 -8.49 -5.53 2.77
CA VAL A 23 -8.98 -4.15 2.70
C VAL A 23 -8.53 -3.49 1.40
N ARG A 24 -9.35 -2.53 0.94
CA ARG A 24 -9.07 -1.75 -0.27
C ARG A 24 -8.72 -0.33 0.12
N GLY A 25 -7.81 0.25 -0.65
CA GLY A 25 -7.48 1.65 -0.49
C GLY A 25 -6.77 2.22 -1.69
N THR A 26 -6.40 3.48 -1.55
CA THR A 26 -5.72 4.27 -2.57
C THR A 26 -4.36 4.69 -2.04
N VAL A 27 -3.32 4.53 -2.84
CA VAL A 27 -1.96 4.92 -2.49
C VAL A 27 -1.89 6.44 -2.44
N GLU A 28 -1.60 6.99 -1.28
CA GLU A 28 -1.36 8.43 -1.12
C GLU A 28 0.06 8.79 -1.52
N SER A 29 1.05 8.04 -1.02
CA SER A 29 2.47 8.28 -1.28
C SER A 29 3.31 7.03 -1.05
N VAL A 30 4.45 6.93 -1.72
CA VAL A 30 5.41 5.83 -1.53
C VAL A 30 6.73 6.38 -1.00
N THR A 31 7.15 5.92 0.17
CA THR A 31 8.39 6.35 0.83
C THR A 31 9.40 5.21 0.89
N TYR A 32 10.62 5.45 0.42
CA TYR A 32 11.72 4.51 0.58
C TYR A 32 12.32 4.61 1.98
N THR A 33 12.39 3.48 2.69
CA THR A 33 12.96 3.45 4.05
C THR A 33 14.33 2.76 4.01
N PRO A 34 15.45 3.51 3.97
CA PRO A 34 16.79 2.93 3.81
C PRO A 34 17.21 2.03 4.98
N LYS A 35 16.62 2.23 6.16
CA LYS A 35 16.91 1.43 7.36
C LYS A 35 16.47 -0.04 7.24
N LYS A 36 15.43 -0.31 6.44
CA LYS A 36 14.94 -1.67 6.18
C LYS A 36 15.17 -2.12 4.74
N GLY A 37 15.56 -1.22 3.84
CA GLY A 37 15.72 -1.52 2.41
C GLY A 37 14.39 -1.64 1.64
N ASN A 38 13.27 -1.29 2.26
CA ASN A 38 11.93 -1.54 1.70
C ASN A 38 11.23 -0.23 1.32
N LEU A 39 10.40 -0.31 0.28
CA LEU A 39 9.45 0.75 -0.09
C LEU A 39 8.18 0.58 0.73
N ILE A 40 7.77 1.63 1.43
CA ILE A 40 6.54 1.67 2.21
C ILE A 40 5.56 2.59 1.50
N ALA A 41 4.43 2.05 1.06
CA ALA A 41 3.31 2.80 0.53
C ALA A 41 2.37 3.18 1.68
N LYS A 42 2.02 4.45 1.74
CA LYS A 42 0.91 4.95 2.54
C LYS A 42 -0.36 4.79 1.71
N VAL A 43 -1.30 4.01 2.22
CA VAL A 43 -2.57 3.69 1.56
C VAL A 43 -3.70 4.27 2.40
N SER A 44 -4.48 5.19 1.84
CA SER A 44 -5.75 5.63 2.43
C SER A 44 -6.79 4.56 2.17
N LEU A 45 -7.42 4.05 3.21
CA LEU A 45 -8.47 3.04 3.11
C LEU A 45 -9.79 3.71 2.67
N ASP A 46 -10.55 3.05 1.81
CA ASP A 46 -11.90 3.51 1.43
C ASP A 46 -12.87 3.39 2.63
N GLU A 47 -12.69 2.37 3.46
CA GLU A 47 -13.44 2.14 4.69
C GLU A 47 -12.50 2.15 5.90
N PRO A 48 -12.93 2.67 7.07
CA PRO A 48 -12.11 2.62 8.27
C PRO A 48 -11.83 1.15 8.64
N GLY A 49 -10.55 0.83 8.85
CA GLY A 49 -10.14 -0.51 9.24
C GLY A 49 -10.70 -0.92 10.60
N PRO A 50 -10.49 -2.18 11.02
CA PRO A 50 -11.07 -2.73 12.26
C PRO A 50 -10.68 -1.96 13.52
N SER A 51 -9.56 -1.24 13.51
CA SER A 51 -9.11 -0.36 14.60
C SER A 51 -9.53 1.11 14.45
N GLY A 52 -10.37 1.44 13.46
CA GLY A 52 -10.81 2.81 13.16
C GLY A 52 -9.81 3.66 12.36
N GLN A 53 -8.73 3.06 11.85
CA GLN A 53 -7.76 3.75 11.02
C GLN A 53 -8.27 3.97 9.60
N SER A 54 -8.08 5.17 9.06
CA SER A 54 -8.42 5.52 7.68
C SER A 54 -7.23 5.43 6.72
N ALA A 55 -6.02 5.15 7.22
CA ALA A 55 -4.83 4.97 6.40
C ALA A 55 -3.88 3.93 7.02
N LEU A 56 -3.15 3.22 6.16
CA LEU A 56 -2.20 2.18 6.53
C LEU A 56 -0.85 2.41 5.84
N ALA A 57 0.25 2.15 6.53
CA ALA A 57 1.58 2.08 5.92
C ALA A 57 1.94 0.61 5.70
N VAL A 58 2.05 0.19 4.44
CA VAL A 58 2.29 -1.20 4.04
C VAL A 58 3.48 -1.28 3.09
N ALA A 59 4.23 -2.37 3.15
CA ALA A 59 5.32 -2.59 2.20
C ALA A 59 4.75 -2.75 0.79
N VAL A 60 5.36 -2.09 -0.19
CA VAL A 60 4.94 -2.19 -1.59
C VAL A 60 4.95 -3.64 -2.09
N GLU A 61 5.83 -4.48 -1.56
CA GLU A 61 5.91 -5.91 -1.90
C GLU A 61 4.70 -6.73 -1.42
N ASP A 62 3.95 -6.22 -0.44
CA ASP A 62 2.74 -6.84 0.12
C ASP A 62 1.45 -6.28 -0.53
N LEU A 63 1.60 -5.26 -1.38
CA LEU A 63 0.47 -4.65 -2.10
C LEU A 63 0.12 -5.44 -3.34
N ASP A 64 -1.18 -5.68 -3.49
CA ASP A 64 -1.76 -6.31 -4.68
C ASP A 64 -2.43 -5.20 -5.51
N GLU A 65 -2.01 -5.07 -6.77
CA GLU A 65 -2.56 -4.09 -7.71
C GLU A 65 -4.01 -4.45 -8.02
N ILE A 66 -4.90 -3.47 -7.91
CA ILE A 66 -6.28 -3.59 -8.41
C ILE A 66 -6.36 -2.75 -9.68
N ASP A 67 -6.66 -3.41 -10.79
CA ASP A 67 -6.88 -2.83 -12.13
C ASP A 67 -7.80 -1.59 -12.11
#